data_AF-A0A0K1FCU0-F1
#
_entry.id   AF-A0A0K1FCU0-F1
#
_cell.length_a   1.000
_cell.length_b   1.000
_cell.length_c   1.000
_cell.angle_alpha   90.00
_cell.angle_beta   90.00
_cell.angle_gamma   90.00
#
_symmetry.space_group_name_H-M   'P 1'
#
loop_
_entity.id
_entity.type
_entity.pdbx_description
1 polymer ?
#
loop_
_entity_poly.entity_id
_entity_poly.type
_entity_poly.pdbx_seq_one_letter_code
_entity_poly.pdbx_strand_id
1 'polypeptide(L)'
;MVLQHSLPASYTVDRWAAAWAGFDVLLAGLFAATAWLLHRHDRLAPAAGLATAVALVLDAWFDCATAAASDLPTSLLMAAVELPVAAVLTAWAVRATREAE
;
A
#
# COMPACT_ATOMS: atom_id res chain seq x y z
N MET A 1 19.79 11.24 -3.47
CA MET A 1 19.94 11.76 -4.85
C MET A 1 21.18 11.26 -5.61
N VAL A 2 22.11 10.48 -5.02
CA VAL A 2 23.22 9.89 -5.80
C VAL A 2 22.72 8.78 -6.74
N LEU A 3 21.76 7.97 -6.28
CA LEU A 3 21.24 6.82 -7.03
C LEU A 3 20.55 7.22 -8.35
N GLN A 4 19.70 8.24 -8.36
CA GLN A 4 19.00 8.71 -9.57
C GLN A 4 19.94 9.09 -10.73
N HIS A 5 21.16 9.55 -10.45
CA HIS A 5 22.09 10.00 -11.50
C HIS A 5 22.91 8.86 -12.11
N SER A 6 22.91 7.69 -11.49
CA SER A 6 23.65 6.52 -11.96
C SER A 6 22.78 5.48 -12.67
N LEU A 7 21.45 5.66 -12.68
CA LEU A 7 20.55 4.74 -13.36
C LEU A 7 20.43 5.06 -14.86
N PRO A 8 20.29 4.03 -15.73
CA PRO A 8 19.98 4.23 -17.14
C PRO A 8 18.63 4.94 -17.30
N ALA A 9 18.50 5.77 -18.33
CA ALA A 9 17.26 6.50 -18.63
C ALA A 9 16.06 5.58 -18.96
N SER A 10 16.32 4.32 -19.31
CA SER A 10 15.27 3.31 -19.54
C SER A 10 15.77 1.94 -19.08
N TYR A 11 14.88 1.17 -18.44
CA TYR A 11 15.12 -0.20 -18.00
C TYR A 11 13.87 -1.03 -18.30
N THR A 12 14.03 -2.12 -19.05
CA THR A 12 12.94 -3.05 -19.37
C THR A 12 12.84 -4.11 -18.28
N VAL A 13 11.64 -4.27 -17.71
CA VAL A 13 11.36 -5.28 -16.69
C VAL A 13 10.68 -6.49 -17.34
N ASP A 14 11.41 -7.59 -17.50
CA ASP A 14 10.89 -8.80 -18.18
C ASP A 14 9.65 -9.40 -17.50
N ARG A 15 9.57 -9.31 -16.16
CA ARG A 15 8.51 -9.91 -15.34
C ARG A 15 7.49 -8.89 -14.84
N TRP A 16 7.23 -7.84 -15.60
CA TRP A 16 6.34 -6.74 -15.21
C TRP A 16 4.98 -7.21 -14.69
N ALA A 17 4.26 -8.03 -15.46
CA ALA A 17 2.95 -8.55 -15.05
C ALA A 17 2.99 -9.38 -13.76
N ALA A 18 4.06 -10.16 -13.55
CA ALA A 18 4.21 -10.96 -12.35
C ALA A 18 4.54 -10.10 -11.12
N ALA A 19 5.25 -8.98 -11.30
CA ALA A 19 5.53 -8.03 -10.23
C ALA A 19 4.23 -7.38 -9.72
N TRP A 20 3.36 -6.94 -10.64
CA TRP A 20 2.03 -6.40 -10.32
C TRP A 20 1.15 -7.41 -9.61
N ALA A 21 0.98 -8.60 -10.21
CA ALA A 21 0.17 -9.65 -9.58
C ALA A 21 0.70 -10.04 -8.19
N GLY A 22 2.02 -10.05 -8.00
CA GLY A 22 2.63 -10.30 -6.70
C GLY A 22 2.31 -9.20 -5.69
N PHE A 23 2.34 -7.94 -6.11
CA PHE A 23 1.98 -6.80 -5.28
C PHE A 23 0.50 -6.83 -4.87
N ASP A 24 -0.40 -7.09 -5.81
CA ASP A 24 -1.84 -7.24 -5.55
C ASP A 24 -2.14 -8.35 -4.54
N VAL A 25 -1.49 -9.51 -4.69
CA VAL A 25 -1.64 -10.65 -3.78
C VAL A 25 -1.15 -10.29 -2.38
N LEU A 26 -0.06 -9.55 -2.25
CA LEU A 26 0.44 -9.09 -0.95
C LEU A 26 -0.52 -8.08 -0.31
N LEU A 27 -1.03 -7.12 -1.07
CA LEU A 27 -1.98 -6.13 -0.58
C LEU A 27 -3.30 -6.78 -0.14
N ALA A 28 -3.86 -7.67 -0.96
CA ALA A 28 -5.05 -8.45 -0.64
C ALA A 28 -4.82 -9.34 0.59
N GLY A 29 -3.64 -9.96 0.71
CA GLY A 29 -3.24 -10.74 1.87
C GLY A 29 -3.20 -9.92 3.15
N LEU A 30 -2.69 -8.68 3.08
CA LEU A 30 -2.68 -7.75 4.22
C LEU A 30 -4.09 -7.34 4.62
N PHE A 31 -4.98 -7.04 3.68
CA PHE A 31 -6.38 -6.76 3.98
C PHE A 31 -7.08 -7.96 4.64
N ALA A 32 -6.88 -9.16 4.10
CA ALA A 32 -7.44 -10.39 4.66
C ALA A 32 -6.91 -10.66 6.08
N ALA A 33 -5.60 -10.49 6.30
CA ALA A 33 -5.00 -10.64 7.62
C ALA A 33 -5.54 -9.61 8.62
N THR A 34 -5.64 -8.34 8.23
CA THR A 34 -6.20 -7.27 9.06
C THR A 34 -7.66 -7.56 9.42
N ALA A 35 -8.50 -7.93 8.44
CA ALA A 35 -9.90 -8.27 8.67
C ALA A 35 -10.05 -9.49 9.59
N TRP A 36 -9.22 -10.52 9.39
CA TRP A 36 -9.26 -11.74 10.20
C TRP A 36 -8.82 -11.49 11.65
N LEU A 37 -7.74 -10.74 11.87
CA LEU A 37 -7.28 -10.37 13.22
C LEU A 37 -8.26 -9.45 13.92
N LEU A 38 -8.88 -8.51 13.19
CA LEU A 38 -9.94 -7.65 13.71
C LEU A 38 -11.15 -8.47 14.15
N HIS A 39 -11.57 -9.45 13.34
CA HIS A 39 -12.68 -10.35 13.66
C HIS A 39 -12.40 -11.21 14.90
N ARG A 40 -11.13 -11.57 15.13
CA ARG A 40 -10.71 -12.32 16.32
C ARG A 40 -10.48 -11.47 17.57
N HIS A 41 -10.60 -10.14 17.46
CA HIS A 41 -10.21 -9.20 18.53
C HIS A 41 -8.77 -9.44 19.02
N ASP A 42 -7.88 -9.83 18.10
CA ASP A 42 -6.49 -10.15 18.42
C ASP A 42 -5.69 -8.87 18.72
N ARG A 43 -4.76 -8.93 19.68
CA ARG A 43 -3.87 -7.81 20.03
C ARG A 43 -2.95 -7.40 18.88
N LEU A 44 -2.75 -8.27 17.89
CA LEU A 44 -1.99 -7.98 16.67
C LEU A 44 -2.79 -7.21 15.60
N ALA A 45 -4.11 -7.06 15.76
CA ALA A 45 -4.94 -6.37 14.77
C ALA A 45 -4.47 -4.93 14.44
N PRO A 46 -4.05 -4.10 15.42
CA PRO A 46 -3.53 -2.76 15.13
C PRO A 46 -2.24 -2.78 14.30
N ALA A 47 -1.35 -3.75 14.56
CA ALA A 47 -0.10 -3.90 13.81
C ALA A 47 -0.38 -4.31 12.35
N ALA A 48 -1.31 -5.24 12.14
CA ALA A 48 -1.74 -5.62 10.79
C ALA A 48 -2.41 -4.46 10.04
N GLY A 49 -3.30 -3.71 10.72
CA GLY A 49 -3.94 -2.53 10.12
C GLY A 49 -2.95 -1.44 9.72
N LEU A 50 -1.91 -1.20 10.53
CA LEU A 50 -0.82 -0.29 10.17
C LEU A 50 -0.02 -0.81 8.97
N ALA A 51 0.27 -2.11 8.90
CA ALA A 51 0.95 -2.71 7.74
C ALA A 51 0.11 -2.56 6.45
N THR A 52 -1.20 -2.78 6.52
CA THR A 52 -2.12 -2.53 5.39
C THR A 52 -2.13 -1.05 4.99
N ALA A 53 -2.14 -0.12 5.96
CA ALA A 53 -2.09 1.31 5.67
C ALA A 53 -0.82 1.71 4.93
N VAL A 54 0.34 1.22 5.37
CA VAL A 54 1.62 1.46 4.69
C VAL A 54 1.59 0.87 3.28
N ALA A 55 1.06 -0.35 3.11
CA ALA A 55 0.96 -0.97 1.80
C ALA A 55 0.09 -0.16 0.81
N LEU A 56 -1.04 0.41 1.26
CA LEU A 56 -1.87 1.32 0.45
C LEU A 56 -1.15 2.60 0.03
N VAL A 57 -0.30 3.17 0.90
CA VAL A 57 0.51 4.34 0.54
C VAL A 57 1.55 3.97 -0.52
N LEU A 58 2.14 2.79 -0.40
CA LEU A 58 3.09 2.27 -1.39
C LEU A 58 2.41 1.96 -2.72
N ASP A 59 1.19 1.43 -2.70
CA ASP A 59 0.33 1.15 -3.86
C ASP A 59 0.04 2.44 -4.64
N ALA A 60 -0.54 3.44 -3.97
CA ALA A 60 -0.82 4.76 -4.55
C ALA A 60 0.42 5.42 -5.17
N TRP A 61 1.57 5.32 -4.49
CA TRP A 61 2.83 5.83 -5.01
C TRP A 61 3.32 5.03 -6.22
N PHE A 62 3.25 3.70 -6.18
CA PHE A 62 3.73 2.82 -7.24
C PHE A 62 2.91 2.99 -8.52
N ASP A 63 1.59 3.06 -8.40
CA ASP A 63 0.67 3.31 -9.51
C ASP A 63 0.98 4.65 -10.18
N CYS A 64 1.10 5.73 -9.39
CA CYS A 64 1.44 7.04 -9.94
C CYS A 64 2.86 7.08 -10.55
N ALA A 65 3.83 6.38 -9.95
CA ALA A 65 5.22 6.37 -10.41
C ALA A 65 5.42 5.55 -11.69
N THR A 66 4.52 4.60 -11.97
CA THR A 66 4.64 3.68 -13.11
C THR A 66 3.58 3.90 -14.19
N ALA A 67 2.62 4.80 -13.94
CA ALA A 67 1.60 5.20 -14.90
C ALA A 67 2.20 5.78 -16.19
N ALA A 68 1.64 5.36 -17.33
CA ALA A 68 1.82 6.09 -18.57
C ALA A 68 1.15 7.47 -18.46
N ALA A 69 1.58 8.43 -19.29
CA ALA A 69 1.02 9.78 -19.27
C ALA A 69 -0.51 9.82 -19.47
N SER A 70 -1.07 8.84 -20.20
CA SER A 70 -2.51 8.69 -20.40
C SER A 70 -3.25 8.19 -19.16
N ASP A 71 -2.57 7.44 -18.29
CA ASP A 71 -3.18 6.69 -17.18
C ASP A 71 -2.99 7.42 -15.84
N LEU A 72 -2.08 8.40 -15.81
CA LEU A 72 -1.80 9.20 -14.62
C LEU A 72 -3.04 9.83 -13.96
N PRO A 73 -4.03 10.40 -14.70
CA PRO A 73 -5.25 10.91 -14.09
C PRO A 73 -6.04 9.83 -13.33
N THR A 74 -6.05 8.60 -13.85
CA THR A 74 -6.71 7.45 -13.23
C THR A 74 -5.96 7.02 -11.97
N SER A 75 -4.64 6.91 -12.03
CA SER A 75 -3.81 6.58 -10.85
C SER A 75 -3.94 7.63 -9.75
N LEU A 76 -4.01 8.92 -10.09
CA LEU A 76 -4.25 9.99 -9.11
C LEU A 76 -5.64 9.90 -8.47
N LEU A 77 -6.66 9.51 -9.25
CA LEU A 77 -8.01 9.30 -8.73
C LEU A 77 -8.06 8.11 -7.76
N MET A 78 -7.36 7.01 -8.08
CA MET A 78 -7.22 5.85 -7.19
C MET A 78 -6.47 6.21 -5.91
N ALA A 79 -5.34 6.91 -6.02
CA ALA A 79 -4.59 7.41 -4.86
C ALA A 79 -5.45 8.30 -3.95
N ALA A 80 -6.35 9.11 -4.52
CA ALA A 80 -7.29 9.94 -3.75
C ALA A 80 -8.31 9.12 -2.94
N VAL A 81 -8.51 7.84 -3.27
CA VAL A 81 -9.35 6.89 -2.51
C VAL A 81 -8.50 6.07 -1.53
N GLU A 82 -7.34 5.58 -1.96
CA GLU A 82 -6.46 4.73 -1.14
C GLU A 82 -5.85 5.46 0.05
N LEU A 83 -5.39 6.70 -0.14
CA LEU A 83 -4.74 7.48 0.92
C LEU A 83 -5.67 7.79 2.10
N PRO A 84 -6.94 8.18 1.90
CA PRO A 84 -7.90 8.26 3.00
C PRO A 84 -8.10 6.94 3.76
N VAL A 85 -8.17 5.81 3.05
CA VAL A 85 -8.31 4.48 3.70
C VAL A 85 -7.07 4.18 4.56
N ALA A 86 -5.88 4.45 4.03
CA ALA A 86 -4.63 4.32 4.79
C ALA A 86 -4.61 5.22 6.03
N ALA A 87 -5.09 6.45 5.93
CA ALA A 87 -5.18 7.38 7.05
C ALA A 87 -6.16 6.88 8.13
N VAL A 88 -7.32 6.35 7.73
CA VAL A 88 -8.30 5.77 8.66
C VAL A 88 -7.73 4.55 9.37
N LEU A 89 -7.11 3.62 8.64
CA LEU A 89 -6.47 2.44 9.23
C LEU A 89 -5.36 2.82 10.21
N THR A 90 -4.55 3.82 9.87
CA THR A 90 -3.50 4.35 10.76
C THR A 90 -4.09 4.96 12.01
N ALA A 91 -5.10 5.83 11.88
CA ALA A 91 -5.75 6.47 13.01
C ALA A 91 -6.43 5.45 13.93
N TRP A 92 -7.08 4.44 13.35
CA TRP A 92 -7.67 3.33 14.10
C TRP A 92 -6.59 2.53 14.84
N ALA A 93 -5.51 2.14 14.18
CA ALA A 93 -4.42 1.37 14.79
C ALA A 93 -3.81 2.12 15.98
N VAL A 94 -3.51 3.42 15.82
CA VAL A 94 -2.97 4.27 16.89
C VAL A 94 -3.92 4.37 18.08
N ARG A 95 -5.23 4.47 17.84
CA ARG A 95 -6.23 4.50 18.91
C ARG A 95 -6.29 3.16 19.65
N ALA A 96 -6.35 2.06 18.90
CA ALA A 96 -6.43 0.72 19.46
C ALA A 96 -5.19 0.34 20.28
N THR A 97 -4.00 0.81 19.90
CA THR A 97 -2.78 0.62 20.70
C THR A 97 -2.82 1.41 22.00
N ARG A 98 -3.35 2.65 21.99
CA ARG A 98 -3.44 3.51 23.18
C ARG A 98 -4.47 3.02 24.21
N GLU A 99 -5.55 2.40 23.74
CA GLU A 99 -6.57 1.81 24.63
C GLU A 99 -6.09 0.52 25.31
N ALA A 100 -4.99 -0.07 24.84
CA ALA A 100 -4.40 -1.30 25.37
C ALA A 100 -3.26 -1.06 26.38
N GLU A 101 -2.85 0.20 26.58
CA GLU A 101 -1.86 0.66 27.58
C GLU A 101 -2.54 1.04 28.90
#